data_AF-A0A9D1T5I4-F1
#
_entry.id   AF-A0A9D1T5I4-F1
#
_cell.length_a   1.000
_cell.length_b   1.000
_cell.length_c   1.000
_cell.angle_alpha   90.00
_cell.angle_beta   90.00
_cell.angle_gamma   90.00
#
_symmetry.space_group_name_H-M   'P 1'
#
loop_
_entity.id
_entity.type
_entity.pdbx_description
1 polymer ?
#
loop_
_entity_poly.entity_id
_entity_poly.type
_entity_poly.pdbx_seq_one_letter_code
_entity_poly.pdbx_strand_id
1 'polypeptide(L)' 'MLHFECDYLEGAHPAVLEALIRTNLEKMPGYGSDEYCRRAKEKIRRL' A
#
# COMPACT_ATOMS: atom_id res chain seq x y z
N MET A 1 7.59 -13.02 22.40
CA MET A 1 8.94 -12.43 22.58
C MET A 1 8.89 -11.06 21.92
N LEU A 2 9.42 -10.02 22.56
CA LEU A 2 9.50 -8.70 21.91
C LEU A 2 10.77 -8.68 21.06
N HIS A 3 10.61 -8.31 19.79
CA HIS A 3 11.70 -8.20 18.82
C HIS A 3 12.04 -6.71 18.62
N PHE A 4 13.32 -6.37 18.68
CA PHE A 4 13.86 -5.00 18.66
C PHE A 4 14.99 -4.82 17.63
N GLU A 5 15.14 -5.75 16.70
CA GLU A 5 16.23 -5.78 15.72
C GLU A 5 16.06 -4.70 14.64
N CYS A 6 14.85 -4.51 14.12
CA CYS A 6 14.50 -3.44 13.17
C CYS A 6 12.99 -3.19 13.09
N ASP A 7 12.58 -2.20 12.30
CA ASP A 7 11.20 -1.72 12.11
C ASP A 7 10.45 -2.38 10.94
N TYR A 8 11.07 -3.33 10.25
CA TYR A 8 10.48 -4.11 9.14
C TYR A 8 10.54 -5.62 9.39
N LEU A 9 10.50 -6.03 10.66
CA LEU A 9 10.37 -7.44 11.06
C LEU A 9 8.98 -8.01 10.76
N GLU A 10 7.97 -7.16 10.81
CA GLU A 10 6.59 -7.53 10.55
C GLU A 10 6.20 -7.29 9.10
N GLY A 11 5.15 -7.98 8.66
CA GLY A 11 4.53 -7.73 7.36
C GLY A 11 3.79 -6.39 7.28
N ALA A 12 2.96 -6.22 6.26
CA ALA A 12 2.18 -5.00 6.08
C ALA A 12 1.04 -4.89 7.11
N HIS A 13 0.65 -3.64 7.42
CA HIS A 13 -0.51 -3.34 8.26
C HIS A 13 -1.80 -4.02 7.71
N PRO A 14 -2.70 -4.57 8.55
CA PRO A 14 -3.88 -5.30 8.08
C PRO A 14 -4.74 -4.56 7.06
N ALA A 15 -4.94 -3.25 7.22
CA ALA A 15 -5.68 -2.42 6.26
C ALA A 15 -5.04 -2.35 4.86
N VAL A 16 -3.70 -2.46 4.76
CA VAL A 16 -3.01 -2.54 3.46
C VAL A 16 -3.28 -3.89 2.81
N LEU A 17 -3.20 -4.98 3.59
CA LEU A 17 -3.50 -6.34 3.09
C LEU A 17 -4.95 -6.47 2.61
N GLU A 18 -5.91 -5.94 3.38
CA GLU A 18 -7.32 -5.93 2.99
C GLU A 18 -7.56 -5.15 1.69
N ALA A 19 -6.89 -4.00 1.53
CA ALA A 19 -6.98 -3.24 0.28
C ALA A 19 -6.46 -4.05 -0.91
N LEU A 20 -5.32 -4.74 -0.76
CA LEU A 20 -4.75 -5.59 -1.81
C LEU A 20 -5.70 -6.74 -2.18
N ILE A 21 -6.30 -7.42 -1.20
CA ILE A 21 -7.26 -8.50 -1.43
C ILE A 21 -8.48 -7.98 -2.19
N ARG A 22 -9.05 -6.85 -1.75
CA ARG A 22 -10.25 -6.27 -2.36
C ARG A 22 -10.04 -5.91 -3.83
N THR A 23 -8.84 -5.46 -4.20
CA THR A 23 -8.54 -4.96 -5.55
C THR A 23 -7.81 -5.98 -6.42
N ASN A 24 -7.63 -7.22 -5.93
CA ASN A 24 -6.72 -8.21 -6.54
C ASN A 24 -7.06 -8.61 -7.98
N LEU A 25 -8.34 -8.52 -8.38
CA LEU A 25 -8.81 -8.88 -9.73
C LEU A 25 -9.01 -7.66 -10.64
N GLU A 26 -8.75 -6.45 -10.14
CA GLU A 26 -8.85 -5.23 -10.94
C GLU A 26 -7.65 -5.14 -11.90
N LYS A 27 -7.93 -4.89 -13.18
CA LYS A 27 -6.88 -4.67 -14.18
C LYS A 27 -6.43 -3.22 -14.12
N MET A 28 -5.13 -3.00 -14.01
CA MET A 28 -4.56 -1.66 -13.89
C MET A 28 -3.43 -1.42 -14.89
N PRO A 29 -3.26 -0.18 -15.38
CA PRO A 29 -2.10 0.17 -16.16
C PRO A 29 -0.84 0.14 -15.29
N GLY A 30 0.28 -0.32 -15.86
CA GLY A 30 1.53 -0.50 -15.13
C GLY A 30 2.30 0.80 -14.87
N TYR A 31 3.52 0.66 -14.33
CA TYR A 31 4.49 1.74 -14.18
C TYR A 31 3.99 2.98 -13.40
N GLY A 32 3.12 2.78 -12.41
CA GLY A 32 2.62 3.85 -11.52
C GLY A 32 1.67 4.85 -12.19
N SER A 33 1.09 4.45 -13.33
CA SER A 33 0.05 5.20 -14.05
C SER A 33 -1.38 4.82 -13.60
N ASP A 34 -1.50 3.97 -12.59
CA ASP A 34 -2.76 3.55 -12.01
C ASP A 34 -3.39 4.60 -11.09
N GLU A 35 -4.67 4.39 -10.83
CA GLU A 35 -5.52 5.28 -10.04
C GLU A 35 -5.10 5.33 -8.56
N TYR A 36 -4.56 4.25 -7.98
CA TYR A 36 -4.08 4.25 -6.59
C TYR A 36 -2.82 5.11 -6.45
N CYS A 37 -1.87 4.99 -7.38
CA CYS A 37 -0.69 5.84 -7.46
C CYS A 37 -1.07 7.31 -7.65
N ARG A 38 -2.05 7.62 -8.50
CA ARG A 38 -2.56 9.00 -8.67
C ARG A 38 -3.14 9.56 -7.38
N ARG A 39 -4.05 8.82 -6.73
CA ARG A 39 -4.69 9.22 -5.47
C ARG A 39 -3.68 9.38 -4.33
N ALA A 40 -2.67 8.51 -4.23
CA ALA A 40 -1.60 8.64 -3.26
C ALA A 40 -0.81 9.94 -3.44
N LYS A 41 -0.41 10.26 -4.69
CA LYS A 41 0.28 11.52 -5.02
C LYS A 41 -0.55 12.74 -4.63
N GLU A 42 -1.86 12.73 -4.90
CA GLU A 42 -2.76 13.83 -4.51
C GLU A 42 -2.90 13.98 -3.00
N LYS A 43 -3.00 12.87 -2.27
CA LYS A 43 -3.10 12.89 -0.81
C LYS A 43 -1.83 13.47 -0.19
N ILE A 44 -0.66 13.03 -0.65
CA ILE A 44 0.65 13.53 -0.18
C ILE A 44 0.80 15.03 -0.47
N ARG A 45 0.39 15.51 -1.65
CA ARG A 45 0.45 16.95 -2.00
C ARG A 45 -0.46 17.84 -1.15
N ARG A 46 -1.46 17.27 -0.48
CA ARG A 46 -2.41 17.99 0.38
C ARG A 46 -2.03 17.95 1.86
N LEU A 47 -0.99 17.20 2.23
CA LEU A 47 -0.38 17.23 3.56
C LEU A 47 0.47 18.50 3.69
#